data_AF-A0A4P5XET7-F1
#
_entry.id   AF-A0A4P5XET7-F1
#
_cell.length_a   1.000
_cell.length_b   1.000
_cell.length_c   1.000
_cell.angle_alpha   90.00
_cell.angle_beta   90.00
_cell.angle_gamma   90.00
#
_symmetry.space_group_name_H-M   'P 1'
#
loop_
_entity.id
_entity.type
_entity.pdbx_description
1 polymer ?
#
loop_
_entity_poly.entity_id
_entity_poly.type
_entity_poly.pdbx_seq_one_letter_code
_entity_poly.pdbx_strand_id
1 'polypeptide(L)'
;MDAMKFFDTLFDMLGLSPPAERTVVKPRAQVTTREAVKTRERVKTREVAKARELAKPHEVLAVAEPSVKPASKKAVLYETMTREMLLRYDVRVRKWRTSMSGVAWYVTYRDGRVQRLLESPKPKSPMSAAIFLHEIGHHAIGFNVYKPRCLEEYHAWQYSLAQMRQWNIPVTPRVMQRYQRSMKYAVGKATRRGIRELPSELLPFAQ
;
A
#
# COMPACT_ATOMS: atom_id res chain seq x y z
N MET A 1 26.24 -25.65 -16.51
CA MET A 1 25.01 -25.09 -17.09
C MET A 1 24.05 -24.84 -15.96
N ASP A 2 23.71 -23.58 -15.77
CA ASP A 2 23.27 -22.97 -14.50
C ASP A 2 21.75 -23.08 -14.28
N ALA A 3 21.35 -23.58 -13.12
CA ALA A 3 19.95 -23.97 -12.80
C ALA A 3 19.32 -23.10 -11.69
N MET A 4 19.65 -21.80 -11.65
CA MET A 4 19.00 -20.79 -10.79
C MET A 4 17.88 -20.01 -11.54
N LYS A 5 16.89 -20.67 -12.14
CA LYS A 5 15.88 -19.99 -13.00
C LYS A 5 14.42 -20.43 -12.85
N PHE A 6 13.95 -20.71 -11.64
CA PHE A 6 12.53 -21.07 -11.47
C PHE A 6 11.84 -20.42 -10.27
N PHE A 7 12.46 -19.42 -9.64
CA PHE A 7 11.78 -18.55 -8.66
C PHE A 7 11.16 -17.30 -9.32
N ASP A 8 11.46 -17.06 -10.60
CA ASP A 8 11.33 -15.78 -11.31
C ASP A 8 10.02 -15.58 -12.09
N THR A 9 9.25 -16.63 -12.35
CA THR A 9 8.22 -16.61 -13.42
C THR A 9 6.90 -15.89 -13.11
N LEU A 10 6.68 -15.40 -11.88
CA LEU A 10 5.56 -14.49 -11.59
C LEU A 10 6.01 -13.02 -11.41
N PHE A 11 7.32 -12.80 -11.28
CA PHE A 11 7.91 -11.48 -11.07
C PHE A 11 8.41 -10.89 -12.41
N ASP A 12 8.87 -11.74 -13.34
CA ASP A 12 9.28 -11.37 -14.70
C ASP A 12 8.11 -11.02 -15.65
N MET A 13 6.92 -11.59 -15.47
CA MET A 13 5.77 -11.32 -16.36
C MET A 13 5.23 -9.88 -16.24
N LEU A 14 5.70 -9.10 -15.25
CA LEU A 14 5.32 -7.71 -14.99
C LEU A 14 6.51 -6.73 -14.97
N GLY A 15 7.73 -7.17 -15.35
CA GLY A 15 8.91 -6.30 -15.46
C GLY A 15 9.34 -5.59 -14.17
N LEU A 16 9.01 -6.16 -13.01
CA LEU A 16 9.44 -5.62 -11.70
C LEU A 16 10.53 -6.57 -11.16
N SER A 17 11.47 -6.08 -10.34
CA SER A 17 12.51 -6.88 -9.65
C SER A 17 12.14 -7.20 -8.19
N PRO A 18 12.37 -8.42 -7.67
CA PRO A 18 11.85 -8.84 -6.36
C PRO A 18 12.37 -7.92 -5.25
N PRO A 19 11.51 -7.39 -4.35
CA PRO A 19 12.04 -6.67 -3.20
C PRO A 19 12.70 -7.70 -2.27
N ALA A 20 14.04 -7.71 -2.30
CA ALA A 20 14.83 -8.11 -1.16
C ALA A 20 14.24 -7.47 0.12
N GLU A 21 14.32 -8.19 1.23
CA GLU A 21 14.08 -7.69 2.58
C GLU A 21 14.77 -6.33 2.72
N ARG A 22 13.99 -5.25 2.63
CA ARG A 22 14.50 -3.88 2.55
C ARG A 22 14.41 -3.26 3.93
N THR A 23 15.26 -3.71 4.84
CA THR A 23 15.67 -2.94 6.02
C THR A 23 16.60 -1.82 5.55
N VAL A 24 16.03 -0.80 4.90
CA VAL A 24 16.83 0.34 4.43
C VAL A 24 17.08 1.29 5.59
N VAL A 25 18.25 1.22 6.19
CA VAL A 25 18.73 2.21 7.16
C VAL A 25 19.10 3.49 6.40
N LYS A 26 18.32 4.58 6.53
CA LYS A 26 18.59 5.87 5.86
C LYS A 26 19.08 6.95 6.86
N PRO A 27 20.02 7.84 6.45
CA PRO A 27 20.36 9.03 7.22
C PRO A 27 19.29 10.13 7.09
N ARG A 28 19.23 11.00 8.10
CA ARG A 28 18.32 12.15 8.20
C ARG A 28 18.75 13.27 7.23
N ALA A 29 17.81 13.86 6.50
CA ALA A 29 18.00 15.16 5.87
C ALA A 29 17.85 16.26 6.94
N GLN A 30 18.87 17.10 7.08
CA GLN A 30 18.86 18.24 7.99
C GLN A 30 18.03 19.37 7.38
N VAL A 31 17.12 19.93 8.17
CA VAL A 31 16.42 21.18 7.88
C VAL A 31 17.39 22.31 8.21
N THR A 32 17.79 23.09 7.21
CA THR A 32 18.53 24.34 7.42
C THR A 32 17.58 25.52 7.27
N THR A 33 17.37 26.23 8.36
CA THR A 33 16.82 27.59 8.39
C THR A 33 17.96 28.60 8.25
N ARG A 34 17.81 29.59 7.34
CA ARG A 34 18.38 30.97 7.36
C ARG A 34 18.04 31.64 6.02
N GLU A 35 17.11 32.59 6.00
CA GLU A 35 17.34 34.05 6.03
C GLU A 35 18.11 34.62 4.83
N ALA A 36 17.43 35.45 4.03
CA ALA A 36 18.00 36.67 3.45
C ALA A 36 16.87 37.64 3.04
N VAL A 37 16.93 38.82 3.66
CA VAL A 37 16.05 39.98 3.51
C VAL A 37 16.69 40.95 2.52
N LYS A 38 15.86 41.71 1.80
CA LYS A 38 16.05 43.11 1.32
C LYS A 38 16.66 43.38 -0.06
N THR A 39 15.82 43.97 -0.94
CA THR A 39 16.03 45.27 -1.62
C THR A 39 14.70 45.71 -2.24
N ARG A 40 13.96 46.65 -1.61
CA ARG A 40 13.78 48.08 -1.99
C ARG A 40 13.67 48.32 -3.51
N GLU A 41 12.50 48.63 -4.08
CA GLU A 41 11.68 49.87 -4.04
C GLU A 41 11.96 50.79 -5.25
N ARG A 42 10.88 51.38 -5.79
CA ARG A 42 10.81 52.60 -6.64
C ARG A 42 10.82 52.43 -8.17
N VAL A 43 9.64 52.42 -8.80
CA VAL A 43 9.15 53.49 -9.71
C VAL A 43 7.61 53.49 -9.67
N LYS A 44 7.06 54.65 -9.31
CA LYS A 44 5.63 54.97 -9.31
C LYS A 44 5.34 55.84 -10.55
N THR A 45 4.08 55.76 -11.00
CA THR A 45 3.24 56.82 -11.62
C THR A 45 3.47 57.27 -13.07
N ARG A 46 2.53 56.85 -13.94
CA ARG A 46 1.67 57.62 -14.88
C ARG A 46 1.04 56.55 -15.80
N GLU A 47 -0.26 56.37 -15.93
CA GLU A 47 -1.29 57.34 -16.32
C GLU A 47 -2.66 56.73 -15.99
N VAL A 48 -3.55 57.56 -15.44
CA VAL A 48 -4.97 57.24 -15.29
C VAL A 48 -5.71 58.04 -16.36
N ALA A 49 -6.69 57.38 -16.98
CA ALA A 49 -7.82 57.93 -17.72
C ALA A 49 -7.64 58.33 -19.20
N LYS A 50 -8.05 57.42 -20.10
CA LYS A 50 -8.98 57.77 -21.19
C LYS A 50 -9.75 56.54 -21.72
N ALA A 51 -11.08 56.70 -21.83
CA ALA A 51 -12.10 55.84 -22.46
C ALA A 51 -12.29 54.45 -21.83
N ARG A 52 -13.32 54.12 -21.04
CA ARG A 52 -14.75 54.48 -21.09
C ARG A 52 -15.39 54.30 -22.47
N GLU A 53 -15.36 53.06 -22.96
CA GLU A 53 -16.38 52.51 -23.86
C GLU A 53 -16.31 50.98 -23.78
N LEU A 54 -17.46 50.30 -23.91
CA LEU A 54 -17.70 48.85 -23.67
C LEU A 54 -18.00 48.45 -22.21
N ALA A 55 -19.02 49.08 -21.64
CA ALA A 55 -19.88 48.41 -20.68
C ALA A 55 -20.73 47.34 -21.41
N LYS A 56 -20.28 46.09 -21.41
CA LYS A 56 -21.14 44.92 -21.56
C LYS A 56 -21.24 44.27 -20.19
N PRO A 57 -22.43 43.89 -19.69
CA PRO A 57 -22.52 43.13 -18.46
C PRO A 57 -21.89 41.76 -18.72
N HIS A 58 -20.69 41.54 -18.19
CA HIS A 58 -20.14 40.20 -18.07
C HIS A 58 -20.96 39.50 -16.99
N GLU A 59 -21.91 38.70 -17.47
CA GLU A 59 -22.60 37.67 -16.70
C GLU A 59 -21.58 36.95 -15.83
N VAL A 60 -21.76 37.09 -14.52
CA VAL A 60 -20.90 36.47 -13.52
C VAL A 60 -21.16 34.96 -13.64
N LEU A 61 -20.33 34.27 -14.43
CA LEU A 61 -20.32 32.82 -14.50
C LEU A 61 -20.05 32.31 -13.09
N ALA A 62 -21.13 31.94 -12.39
CA ALA A 62 -21.07 31.18 -11.16
C ALA A 62 -20.19 29.96 -11.44
N VAL A 63 -19.01 29.93 -10.80
CA VAL A 63 -18.14 28.76 -10.82
C VAL A 63 -18.92 27.67 -10.12
N ALA A 64 -19.57 26.81 -10.90
CA ALA A 64 -20.33 25.69 -10.39
C ALA A 64 -19.39 24.82 -9.55
N GLU A 65 -19.65 24.76 -8.25
CA GLU A 65 -18.94 23.83 -7.37
C GLU A 65 -19.09 22.42 -7.96
N PRO A 66 -18.00 21.64 -8.07
CA PRO A 66 -18.09 20.31 -8.62
C PRO A 66 -19.03 19.47 -7.74
N SER A 67 -20.15 19.02 -8.30
CA SER A 67 -21.10 18.20 -7.57
C SER A 67 -20.45 16.85 -7.23
N VAL A 68 -19.98 16.72 -5.99
CA VAL A 68 -19.39 15.48 -5.51
C VAL A 68 -20.53 14.48 -5.31
N LYS A 69 -20.67 13.54 -6.26
CA LYS A 69 -21.64 12.45 -6.13
C LYS A 69 -21.36 11.69 -4.82
N PRO A 70 -22.40 11.37 -4.02
CA PRO A 70 -22.21 10.69 -2.76
C PRO A 70 -21.56 9.32 -2.97
N ALA A 71 -20.55 9.00 -2.16
CA ALA A 71 -19.84 7.74 -2.24
C ALA A 71 -20.79 6.56 -1.98
N SER A 72 -20.65 5.48 -2.76
CA SER A 72 -21.44 4.26 -2.53
C SER A 72 -21.17 3.65 -1.15
N LYS A 73 -22.16 2.96 -0.57
CA LYS A 73 -22.00 2.24 0.72
C LYS A 73 -20.76 1.33 0.74
N LYS A 74 -20.45 0.66 -0.37
CA LYS A 74 -19.25 -0.19 -0.49
C LYS A 74 -17.95 0.62 -0.48
N ALA A 75 -17.92 1.77 -1.14
CA ALA A 75 -16.75 2.65 -1.13
C ALA A 75 -16.46 3.15 0.29
N VAL A 76 -17.49 3.59 1.00
CA VAL A 76 -17.40 4.00 2.41
C VAL A 76 -16.90 2.83 3.27
N LEU A 77 -17.46 1.62 3.11
CA LEU A 77 -17.01 0.43 3.85
C LEU A 77 -15.50 0.18 3.69
N TYR A 78 -15.01 0.16 2.44
CA TYR A 78 -13.60 -0.10 2.18
C TYR A 78 -12.70 1.03 2.66
N GLU A 79 -13.13 2.28 2.54
CA GLU A 79 -12.39 3.45 3.01
C GLU A 79 -12.28 3.46 4.54
N THR A 80 -13.38 3.23 5.25
CA THR A 80 -13.39 3.11 6.71
C THR A 80 -12.49 1.98 7.18
N MET A 81 -12.64 0.77 6.60
CA MET A 81 -11.78 -0.37 6.92
C MET A 81 -10.30 -0.07 6.67
N THR A 82 -9.97 0.56 5.55
CA THR A 82 -8.59 0.94 5.22
C THR A 82 -8.03 1.91 6.27
N ARG A 83 -8.79 2.97 6.59
CA ARG A 83 -8.38 3.98 7.58
C ARG A 83 -8.15 3.37 8.95
N GLU A 84 -9.11 2.58 9.44
CA GLU A 84 -9.03 1.94 10.76
C GLU A 84 -7.86 0.96 10.86
N MET A 85 -7.60 0.18 9.81
CA MET A 85 -6.46 -0.76 9.81
C MET A 85 -5.12 -0.04 9.77
N LEU A 86 -4.98 1.03 8.97
CA LEU A 86 -3.75 1.82 8.94
C LEU A 86 -3.48 2.50 10.29
N LEU A 87 -4.53 3.05 10.92
CA LEU A 87 -4.42 3.69 12.22
C LEU A 87 -4.05 2.69 13.32
N ARG A 88 -4.78 1.55 13.39
CA ARG A 88 -4.60 0.54 14.45
C ARG A 88 -3.18 0.00 14.52
N TYR A 89 -2.53 -0.18 13.37
CA TYR A 89 -1.19 -0.76 13.29
C TYR A 89 -0.10 0.29 13.03
N ASP A 90 -0.42 1.59 13.04
CA ASP A 90 0.49 2.68 12.72
C ASP A 90 1.26 2.44 11.39
N VAL A 91 0.51 2.04 10.36
CA VAL A 91 1.07 1.72 9.04
C VAL A 91 0.86 2.87 8.08
N ARG A 92 1.92 3.24 7.37
CA ARG A 92 1.87 4.25 6.31
C ARG A 92 1.91 3.60 4.94
N VAL A 93 0.97 3.99 4.08
CA VAL A 93 0.97 3.56 2.68
C VAL A 93 2.00 4.36 1.91
N ARG A 94 2.99 3.68 1.34
CA ARG A 94 4.00 4.31 0.48
C ARG A 94 3.49 4.45 -0.95
N LYS A 95 2.76 3.45 -1.46
CA LYS A 95 2.20 3.45 -2.81
C LYS A 95 0.96 2.56 -2.91
N TRP A 96 -0.10 3.09 -3.51
CA TRP A 96 -1.21 2.26 -3.99
C TRP A 96 -0.83 1.62 -5.33
N ARG A 97 -0.81 0.29 -5.38
CA ARG A 97 -0.46 -0.48 -6.58
C ARG A 97 -1.66 -0.61 -7.51
N THR A 98 -1.39 -0.64 -8.81
CA THR A 98 -2.38 -1.04 -9.82
C THR A 98 -2.47 -2.57 -9.93
N SER A 99 -1.35 -3.26 -9.67
CA SER A 99 -1.29 -4.73 -9.63
C SER A 99 -2.01 -5.31 -8.41
N MET A 100 -2.54 -6.53 -8.54
CA MET A 100 -3.10 -7.31 -7.43
C MET A 100 -1.98 -8.02 -6.65
N SER A 101 -1.07 -7.23 -6.09
CA SER A 101 0.03 -7.67 -5.23
C SER A 101 0.39 -6.57 -4.24
N GLY A 102 0.89 -6.95 -3.07
CA GLY A 102 1.37 -6.03 -2.07
C GLY A 102 2.74 -6.41 -1.52
N VAL A 103 3.27 -5.54 -0.68
CA VAL A 103 4.45 -5.79 0.15
C VAL A 103 4.37 -4.91 1.39
N ALA A 104 4.71 -5.48 2.53
CA ALA A 104 4.81 -4.81 3.82
C ALA A 104 6.25 -4.91 4.34
N TRP A 105 6.75 -3.85 4.99
CA TRP A 105 8.10 -3.86 5.57
C TRP A 105 8.28 -2.80 6.67
N TYR A 106 9.35 -2.96 7.45
CA TYR A 106 9.82 -1.98 8.41
C TYR A 106 10.99 -1.17 7.87
N VAL A 107 11.02 0.12 8.23
CA VAL A 107 12.21 0.97 8.11
C VAL A 107 12.67 1.31 9.51
N THR A 108 13.81 0.76 9.91
CA THR A 108 14.45 1.08 11.19
C THR A 108 15.48 2.18 10.95
N TYR A 109 15.31 3.29 11.66
CA TYR A 109 16.24 4.42 11.66
C TYR A 109 17.36 4.19 12.67
N ARG A 110 18.48 4.91 12.51
CA ARG A 110 19.63 4.81 13.42
C ARG A 110 19.30 5.18 14.87
N ASP A 111 18.29 6.02 15.07
CA ASP A 111 17.80 6.44 16.39
C ASP A 111 16.84 5.42 17.03
N GLY A 112 16.71 4.22 16.46
CA GLY A 112 15.85 3.15 16.97
C GLY A 112 14.38 3.29 16.59
N ARG A 113 13.96 4.40 15.97
CA ARG A 113 12.58 4.53 15.49
C ARG A 113 12.31 3.53 14.38
N VAL A 114 11.13 2.93 14.40
CA VAL A 114 10.64 2.02 13.35
C VAL A 114 9.45 2.66 12.66
N GLN A 115 9.51 2.75 11.34
CA GLN A 115 8.37 3.13 10.52
C GLN A 115 7.83 1.92 9.79
N ARG A 116 6.51 1.70 9.91
CA ARG A 116 5.80 0.61 9.25
C ARG A 116 5.25 1.08 7.91
N LEU A 117 5.63 0.38 6.85
CA LEU A 117 5.29 0.74 5.49
C LEU A 117 4.57 -0.40 4.77
N LEU A 118 3.68 -0.04 3.85
CA LEU A 118 3.14 -0.98 2.88
C LEU A 118 2.98 -0.37 1.49
N GLU A 119 2.94 -1.25 0.50
CA GLU A 119 2.37 -1.01 -0.81
C GLU A 119 1.34 -2.09 -1.10
N SER A 120 0.19 -1.73 -1.66
CA SER A 120 -0.91 -2.67 -1.89
C SER A 120 -1.91 -2.07 -2.89
N PRO A 121 -2.74 -2.84 -3.60
CA PRO A 121 -3.91 -2.29 -4.27
C PRO A 121 -4.83 -1.58 -3.28
N LYS A 122 -5.36 -0.40 -3.66
CA LYS A 122 -6.35 0.30 -2.83
C LYS A 122 -7.63 -0.55 -2.74
N PRO A 123 -8.15 -0.85 -1.53
CA PRO A 123 -9.38 -1.60 -1.37
C PRO A 123 -10.56 -0.94 -2.08
N LYS A 124 -11.09 -1.65 -3.09
CA LYS A 124 -12.30 -1.27 -3.86
C LYS A 124 -13.20 -2.48 -4.12
N SER A 125 -12.76 -3.67 -3.76
CA SER A 125 -13.39 -4.96 -4.01
C SER A 125 -12.95 -5.99 -2.96
N PRO A 126 -13.63 -7.13 -2.81
CA PRO A 126 -13.21 -8.16 -1.88
C PRO A 126 -11.77 -8.67 -2.12
N MET A 127 -11.35 -8.78 -3.38
CA MET A 127 -10.00 -9.21 -3.74
C MET A 127 -8.93 -8.20 -3.32
N SER A 128 -9.13 -6.92 -3.65
CA SER A 128 -8.18 -5.86 -3.28
C SER A 128 -8.13 -5.66 -1.76
N ALA A 129 -9.27 -5.77 -1.08
CA ALA A 129 -9.34 -5.76 0.37
C ALA A 129 -8.59 -6.94 1.00
N ALA A 130 -8.73 -8.16 0.47
CA ALA A 130 -8.01 -9.34 0.97
C ALA A 130 -6.49 -9.18 0.89
N ILE A 131 -5.98 -8.62 -0.21
CA ILE A 131 -4.54 -8.37 -0.38
C ILE A 131 -4.08 -7.26 0.58
N PHE A 132 -4.81 -6.15 0.67
CA PHE A 132 -4.49 -5.09 1.63
C PHE A 132 -4.46 -5.61 3.08
N LEU A 133 -5.47 -6.38 3.48
CA LEU A 133 -5.56 -6.96 4.82
C LEU A 133 -4.47 -8.01 5.07
N HIS A 134 -3.97 -8.69 4.02
CA HIS A 134 -2.81 -9.57 4.14
C HIS A 134 -1.52 -8.79 4.43
N GLU A 135 -1.30 -7.64 3.77
CA GLU A 135 -0.18 -6.75 4.08
C GLU A 135 -0.27 -6.18 5.50
N ILE A 136 -1.47 -5.80 5.94
CA ILE A 136 -1.72 -5.42 7.34
C ILE A 136 -1.46 -6.62 8.27
N GLY A 137 -1.80 -7.83 7.84
CA GLY A 137 -1.55 -9.07 8.57
C GLY A 137 -0.08 -9.26 8.93
N HIS A 138 0.84 -8.97 8.00
CA HIS A 138 2.28 -9.01 8.31
C HIS A 138 2.70 -8.03 9.42
N HIS A 139 2.13 -6.82 9.44
CA HIS A 139 2.36 -5.86 10.53
C HIS A 139 1.70 -6.30 11.83
N ALA A 140 0.49 -6.85 11.75
CA ALA A 140 -0.31 -7.26 12.91
C ALA A 140 0.29 -8.44 13.67
N ILE A 141 0.80 -9.43 12.94
CA ILE A 141 1.44 -10.59 13.54
C ILE A 141 2.93 -10.38 13.84
N GLY A 142 3.54 -9.36 13.21
CA GLY A 142 4.97 -9.10 13.27
C GLY A 142 5.77 -9.92 12.27
N PHE A 143 6.79 -9.30 11.69
CA PHE A 143 7.74 -9.97 10.79
C PHE A 143 8.70 -10.86 11.57
N ASN A 144 9.02 -12.02 11.00
CA ASN A 144 9.94 -13.03 11.53
C ASN A 144 9.49 -13.66 12.86
N VAL A 145 8.21 -13.50 13.22
CA VAL A 145 7.61 -14.12 14.41
C VAL A 145 7.34 -15.61 14.16
N TYR A 146 6.83 -15.94 12.97
CA TYR A 146 6.56 -17.33 12.58
C TYR A 146 7.64 -17.87 11.66
N LYS A 147 8.09 -19.09 11.94
CA LYS A 147 9.07 -19.81 11.12
C LYS A 147 8.53 -21.22 10.83
N PRO A 148 8.71 -21.74 9.61
CA PRO A 148 9.35 -21.15 8.41
C PRO A 148 8.57 -19.97 7.80
N ARG A 149 9.16 -19.24 6.83
CA ARG A 149 8.51 -18.09 6.17
C ARG A 149 7.13 -18.42 5.60
N CYS A 150 6.91 -19.63 5.06
CA CYS A 150 5.60 -20.04 4.57
C CYS A 150 4.53 -20.14 5.67
N LEU A 151 4.90 -20.36 6.93
CA LEU A 151 3.99 -20.29 8.08
C LEU A 151 3.60 -18.84 8.40
N GLU A 152 4.53 -17.90 8.28
CA GLU A 152 4.20 -16.47 8.40
C GLU A 152 3.21 -16.02 7.34
N GLU A 153 3.40 -16.45 6.08
CA GLU A 153 2.45 -16.19 4.98
C GLU A 153 1.05 -16.74 5.30
N TYR A 154 0.98 -17.95 5.90
CA TYR A 154 -0.27 -18.55 6.35
C TYR A 154 -0.97 -17.68 7.39
N HIS A 155 -0.28 -17.28 8.46
CA HIS A 155 -0.88 -16.47 9.51
C HIS A 155 -1.30 -15.08 9.02
N ALA A 156 -0.53 -14.47 8.11
CA ALA A 156 -0.93 -13.21 7.46
C ALA A 156 -2.22 -13.37 6.65
N TRP A 157 -2.39 -14.49 5.93
CA TRP A 157 -3.64 -14.82 5.25
C TRP A 157 -4.80 -15.13 6.21
N GLN A 158 -4.57 -15.88 7.29
CA GLN A 158 -5.61 -16.14 8.30
C GLN A 158 -6.11 -14.83 8.92
N TYR A 159 -5.20 -13.93 9.26
CA TYR A 159 -5.54 -12.58 9.71
C TYR A 159 -6.42 -11.85 8.69
N SER A 160 -6.03 -11.85 7.41
CA SER A 160 -6.80 -11.21 6.34
C SER A 160 -8.23 -11.75 6.24
N LEU A 161 -8.39 -13.07 6.22
CA LEU A 161 -9.70 -13.72 6.13
C LEU A 161 -10.57 -13.46 7.37
N ALA A 162 -9.95 -13.45 8.56
CA ALA A 162 -10.64 -13.09 9.79
C ALA A 162 -11.14 -11.63 9.74
N GLN A 163 -10.30 -10.70 9.29
CA GLN A 163 -10.69 -9.30 9.16
C GLN A 163 -11.78 -9.09 8.10
N MET A 164 -11.74 -9.80 6.98
CA MET A 164 -12.84 -9.74 6.02
C MET A 164 -14.17 -10.10 6.66
N ARG A 165 -14.22 -11.15 7.51
CA ARG A 165 -15.42 -11.52 8.26
C ARG A 165 -15.84 -10.45 9.26
N GLN A 166 -14.89 -9.92 10.05
CA GLN A 166 -15.17 -8.86 11.04
C GLN A 166 -15.75 -7.59 10.40
N TRP A 167 -15.27 -7.23 9.21
CA TRP A 167 -15.74 -6.07 8.45
C TRP A 167 -16.96 -6.36 7.59
N ASN A 168 -17.57 -7.55 7.68
CA ASN A 168 -18.68 -7.99 6.84
C ASN A 168 -18.36 -7.90 5.33
N ILE A 169 -17.10 -8.10 4.95
CA ILE A 169 -16.66 -8.18 3.56
C ILE A 169 -16.74 -9.66 3.13
N PRO A 170 -17.45 -9.99 2.04
CA PRO A 170 -17.63 -11.37 1.63
C PRO A 170 -16.30 -11.99 1.18
N VAL A 171 -15.97 -13.15 1.75
CA VAL A 171 -14.85 -13.99 1.30
C VAL A 171 -15.30 -14.78 0.08
N THR A 172 -15.18 -14.16 -1.10
CA THR A 172 -15.64 -14.75 -2.37
C THR A 172 -14.83 -16.00 -2.78
N PRO A 173 -15.35 -16.86 -3.67
CA PRO A 173 -14.58 -17.99 -4.23
C PRO A 173 -13.26 -17.57 -4.86
N ARG A 174 -13.21 -16.40 -5.51
CA ARG A 174 -11.96 -15.86 -6.09
C ARG A 174 -10.91 -15.54 -5.01
N VAL A 175 -11.33 -15.00 -3.87
CA VAL A 175 -10.43 -14.74 -2.73
C VAL A 175 -9.88 -16.05 -2.19
N MET A 176 -10.73 -17.06 -2.01
CA MET A 176 -10.29 -18.39 -1.56
C MET A 176 -9.33 -19.04 -2.55
N GLN A 177 -9.58 -18.95 -3.86
CA GLN A 177 -8.64 -19.41 -4.88
C GLN A 177 -7.29 -18.68 -4.82
N ARG A 178 -7.29 -17.37 -4.56
CA ARG A 178 -6.06 -16.58 -4.41
C ARG A 178 -5.28 -17.01 -3.18
N TYR A 179 -5.94 -17.19 -2.04
CA TYR A 179 -5.35 -17.74 -0.82
C TYR A 179 -4.69 -19.10 -1.09
N GLN A 180 -5.43 -20.05 -1.67
CA GLN A 180 -4.94 -21.38 -2.00
C GLN A 180 -3.70 -21.33 -2.91
N ARG A 181 -3.73 -20.53 -3.98
CA ARG A 181 -2.58 -20.35 -4.89
C ARG A 181 -1.37 -19.74 -4.18
N SER A 182 -1.60 -18.73 -3.33
CA SER A 182 -0.53 -18.08 -2.55
C SER A 182 0.15 -19.08 -1.62
N MET A 183 -0.64 -19.89 -0.92
CA MET A 183 -0.12 -20.88 0.02
C MET A 183 0.64 -22.02 -0.67
N LYS A 184 0.09 -22.57 -1.76
CA LYS A 184 0.80 -23.57 -2.59
C LYS A 184 2.14 -23.03 -3.09
N TYR A 185 2.17 -21.77 -3.56
CA TYR A 185 3.41 -21.14 -3.98
C TYR A 185 4.41 -20.95 -2.82
N ALA A 186 3.95 -20.51 -1.64
CA ALA A 186 4.81 -20.32 -0.48
C ALA A 186 5.38 -21.66 0.05
N VAL A 187 4.57 -22.71 0.09
CA VAL A 187 5.01 -24.07 0.46
C VAL A 187 5.96 -24.62 -0.59
N GLY A 188 5.59 -24.59 -1.88
CA GLY A 188 6.49 -25.01 -2.96
C GLY A 188 7.80 -24.22 -2.99
N LYS A 189 7.81 -22.96 -2.54
CA LYS A 189 9.02 -22.17 -2.30
C LYS A 189 9.89 -22.73 -1.20
N ALA A 190 9.29 -23.03 -0.05
CA ALA A 190 10.01 -23.61 1.08
C ALA A 190 10.59 -24.99 0.71
N THR A 191 9.82 -25.83 0.02
CA THR A 191 10.26 -27.15 -0.45
C THR A 191 11.47 -27.06 -1.37
N ARG A 192 11.43 -26.20 -2.40
CA ARG A 192 12.58 -25.99 -3.30
C ARG A 192 13.81 -25.41 -2.60
N ARG A 193 13.65 -24.77 -1.45
CA ARG A 193 14.74 -24.26 -0.60
C ARG A 193 15.20 -25.29 0.44
N GLY A 194 14.68 -26.51 0.43
CA GLY A 194 15.13 -27.61 1.27
C GLY A 194 14.59 -27.58 2.69
N ILE A 195 13.34 -27.13 2.90
CA ILE A 195 12.70 -27.26 4.21
C ILE A 195 12.69 -28.72 4.68
N ARG A 196 13.11 -28.97 5.93
CA ARG A 196 13.19 -30.33 6.49
C ARG A 196 11.85 -30.87 6.93
N GLU A 197 11.05 -30.02 7.55
CA GLU A 197 9.75 -30.38 8.12
C GLU A 197 8.74 -29.29 7.81
N LEU A 198 7.59 -29.69 7.27
CA LEU A 198 6.50 -28.77 6.94
C LEU A 198 5.51 -28.73 8.11
N PRO A 199 5.21 -27.54 8.69
CA PRO A 199 4.20 -27.40 9.73
C PRO A 199 2.86 -28.02 9.35
N SER A 200 2.16 -28.59 10.33
CA SER A 200 0.91 -29.35 10.14
C SER A 200 -0.18 -28.56 9.40
N GLU A 201 -0.28 -27.26 9.70
CA GLU A 201 -1.22 -26.31 9.11
C GLU A 201 -0.99 -26.11 7.61
N LEU A 202 0.23 -26.41 7.15
CA LEU A 202 0.64 -26.22 5.77
C LEU A 202 0.56 -27.50 4.94
N LEU A 203 0.35 -28.67 5.56
CA LEU A 203 0.20 -29.96 4.86
C LEU A 203 -0.85 -29.92 3.74
N PRO A 204 -2.01 -29.24 3.89
CA PRO A 204 -3.00 -29.16 2.80
C PRO A 204 -2.50 -28.48 1.52
N PHE A 205 -1.40 -27.71 1.59
CA PHE A 205 -0.84 -26.97 0.45
C PHE A 205 0.42 -27.61 -0.13
N ALA A 206 0.84 -28.77 0.37
CA ALA A 206 2.03 -29.48 -0.10
C ALA A 206 1.83 -30.20 -1.45
N GLN A 207 0.60 -30.20 -1.99
CA GLN A 207 0.18 -30.86 -3.22
C GLN A 207 0.32 -30.00 -4.47
#